data_AF-A0A2G1DG16-F1
#
_entry.id   AF-A0A2G1DG16-F1
#
_cell.length_a   1.000
_cell.length_b   1.000
_cell.length_c   1.000
_cell.angle_alpha   90.00
_cell.angle_beta   90.00
_cell.angle_gamma   90.00
#
_symmetry.space_group_name_H-M   'P 1'
#
loop_
_entity.id
_entity.type
_entity.pdbx_description
1 polymer ?
#
loop_
_entity_poly.entity_id
_entity_poly.type
_entity_poly.pdbx_seq_one_letter_code
_entity_poly.pdbx_strand_id
1 'polypeptide(L)' 'MLIIKILTSSDIPKISKIKKEFDVFRVVDINQGKLKMVEMFNKDGVFRGFGKDTKAAFKKAKKVLINFYKNK' A
#
# COMPACT_ATOMS: atom_id res chain seq x y z
N MET A 1 2.22 18.85 -8.29
CA MET A 1 1.12 18.09 -8.92
C MET A 1 0.92 16.79 -8.16
N LEU A 2 -0.30 16.54 -7.69
CA LEU A 2 -0.68 15.27 -7.06
C LEU A 2 -0.95 14.26 -8.16
N ILE A 3 -0.26 13.11 -8.15
CA ILE A 3 -0.53 12.02 -9.08
C ILE A 3 -0.98 10.81 -8.28
N ILE A 4 -2.13 10.26 -8.64
CA ILE A 4 -2.74 9.10 -7.99
C ILE A 4 -2.81 7.98 -9.02
N LYS A 5 -2.27 6.81 -8.67
CA LYS A 5 -2.29 5.61 -9.53
C LYS A 5 -2.75 4.40 -8.73
N ILE A 6 -3.67 3.62 -9.28
CA ILE A 6 -4.02 2.31 -8.71
C ILE A 6 -2.89 1.33 -9.06
N LEU A 7 -2.32 0.68 -8.05
CA LEU A 7 -1.27 -0.32 -8.24
C LEU A 7 -1.87 -1.69 -8.52
N THR A 8 -1.26 -2.38 -9.47
CA THR A 8 -1.64 -3.73 -9.89
C THR A 8 -0.45 -4.69 -9.75
N SER A 9 -0.67 -5.96 -10.06
CA SER A 9 0.37 -6.99 -10.02
C SER A 9 1.52 -6.72 -11.02
N SER A 10 1.29 -5.96 -12.09
CA SER A 10 2.37 -5.56 -13.02
C SER A 10 3.32 -4.53 -12.39
N ASP A 11 2.82 -3.70 -11.48
CA ASP A 11 3.63 -2.71 -10.75
C ASP A 11 4.39 -3.35 -9.58
N ILE A 12 3.67 -4.20 -8.82
CA ILE A 12 4.21 -4.92 -7.67
C ILE A 12 3.66 -6.36 -7.69
N PRO A 13 4.47 -7.36 -8.07
CA PRO A 13 4.01 -8.75 -8.19
C PRO A 13 3.39 -9.33 -6.91
N LYS A 14 3.82 -8.83 -5.75
CA LYS A 14 3.34 -9.28 -4.43
C LYS A 14 1.99 -8.66 -4.01
N ILE A 15 1.41 -7.74 -4.80
CA ILE A 15 0.11 -7.12 -4.49
C ILE A 15 -1.00 -8.17 -4.41
N SER A 16 -1.05 -9.11 -5.34
CA SER A 16 -2.10 -10.14 -5.40
C SER A 16 -2.18 -10.96 -4.11
N LYS A 17 -1.03 -11.34 -3.56
CA LYS A 17 -0.95 -12.07 -2.28
C LYS A 17 -1.52 -11.25 -1.13
N ILE A 18 -1.15 -9.97 -1.03
CA ILE A 18 -1.63 -9.07 0.03
C ILE A 18 -3.13 -8.81 -0.09
N LYS A 19 -3.64 -8.64 -1.31
CA LYS A 19 -5.08 -8.49 -1.55
C LYS A 19 -5.88 -9.67 -1.02
N LYS A 20 -5.42 -10.90 -1.31
CA LYS A 20 -6.08 -12.12 -0.84
C LYS A 20 -5.94 -12.32 0.68
N GLU A 21 -4.76 -12.10 1.23
CA GLU A 21 -4.45 -12.39 2.64
C GLU A 21 -5.17 -11.44 3.62
N PHE A 22 -5.34 -10.17 3.24
CA PHE A 22 -5.89 -9.13 4.12
C PHE A 22 -7.16 -8.46 3.57
N ASP A 23 -7.79 -9.09 2.59
CA ASP A 23 -8.99 -8.58 1.90
C ASP A 23 -8.83 -7.12 1.42
N VAL A 24 -7.64 -6.80 0.88
CA VAL A 24 -7.34 -5.46 0.37
C VAL A 24 -7.96 -5.30 -1.02
N PHE A 25 -9.01 -4.49 -1.14
CA PHE A 25 -9.69 -4.27 -2.41
C PHE A 25 -8.94 -3.26 -3.30
N ARG A 26 -8.29 -2.25 -2.71
CA ARG A 26 -7.50 -1.24 -3.46
C ARG A 26 -6.13 -0.98 -2.86
N VAL A 27 -5.15 -0.78 -3.75
CA VAL A 27 -3.80 -0.30 -3.42
C VAL A 27 -3.51 0.90 -4.31
N VAL A 28 -3.16 2.03 -3.72
CA VAL A 28 -3.00 3.30 -4.43
C VAL A 28 -1.60 3.85 -4.16
N ASP A 29 -0.87 4.22 -5.21
CA ASP A 29 0.33 5.06 -5.15
C ASP A 29 -0.07 6.52 -5.29
N ILE A 30 0.37 7.34 -4.35
CA ILE A 30 0.15 8.78 -4.32
C ILE A 30 1.51 9.45 -4.34
N ASN A 31 1.75 10.24 -5.38
CA ASN A 31 2.98 10.98 -5.55
C ASN A 31 2.76 12.47 -5.28
N GLN A 32 3.52 13.00 -4.32
CA GLN A 32 3.53 14.42 -3.98
C GLN A 32 4.99 14.91 -3.95
N GLY A 33 5.47 15.35 -5.12
CA GLY A 33 6.85 15.83 -5.28
C GLY A 33 7.87 14.70 -5.08
N LYS A 34 8.70 14.81 -4.03
CA LYS A 34 9.72 13.80 -3.66
C LYS A 34 9.18 12.72 -2.73
N LEU A 35 7.95 12.85 -2.24
CA LEU A 35 7.34 11.91 -1.31
C LEU A 35 6.44 10.92 -2.06
N LYS A 36 6.76 9.63 -1.94
CA LYS A 36 5.89 8.55 -2.41
C LYS A 36 5.10 7.97 -1.25
N MET A 37 3.83 7.74 -1.47
CA MET A 37 2.90 7.19 -0.51
C MET A 37 2.17 6.01 -1.11
N VAL A 38 1.98 4.94 -0.35
CA VAL A 38 1.12 3.83 -0.74
C VAL A 38 0.05 3.62 0.31
N GLU A 39 -1.18 3.49 -0.14
CA GLU A 39 -2.35 3.22 0.70
C GLU A 39 -2.97 1.88 0.32
N MET A 40 -3.24 1.03 1.31
CA MET A 40 -3.96 -0.24 1.18
C MET A 40 -5.30 -0.11 1.87
N PHE A 41 -6.38 -0.33 1.13
CA PHE A 41 -7.76 -0.20 1.61
C PHE A 41 -8.36 -1.59 1.81
N ASN A 42 -8.87 -1.85 3.01
CA ASN A 42 -9.70 -3.02 3.32
C ASN A 42 -10.85 -2.62 4.27
N LYS A 43 -11.62 -3.59 4.74
CA LYS A 43 -12.76 -3.35 5.65
C LYS A 43 -12.39 -2.73 7.00
N ASP A 44 -11.15 -2.93 7.46
CA ASP A 44 -10.67 -2.49 8.77
C ASP A 44 -10.02 -1.09 8.72
N GLY A 45 -9.82 -0.53 7.52
CA GLY A 45 -9.37 0.85 7.34
C GLY A 45 -8.37 1.04 6.20
N VAL A 46 -7.53 2.08 6.36
CA VAL A 46 -6.50 2.46 5.39
C VAL A 46 -5.12 2.32 6.02
N PHE A 47 -4.29 1.48 5.42
CA PHE A 47 -2.91 1.25 5.86
C PHE A 47 -1.95 1.99 4.94
N ARG A 48 -1.28 3.01 5.48
CA ARG A 48 -0.43 3.93 4.72
C ARG A 48 1.04 3.69 4.99
N GLY A 49 1.86 3.82 3.95
CA GLY A 49 3.31 3.79 4.03
C GLY A 49 3.95 4.88 3.17
N PHE A 50 5.05 5.46 3.67
CA PHE A 50 5.80 6.53 3.01
C PHE A 50 7.20 6.06 2.57
N GLY A 51 7.66 6.49 1.41
CA GLY A 51 8.95 6.07 0.86
C GLY A 51 9.59 7.09 -0.07
N LYS A 52 10.88 6.87 -0.34
CA LYS A 52 11.62 7.55 -1.42
C LYS A 52 11.15 7.08 -2.81
N ASP A 53 10.64 5.85 -2.88
CA ASP A 53 10.04 5.23 -4.05
C ASP A 53 8.79 4.43 -3.66
N THR A 54 8.00 4.03 -4.67
CA THR A 54 6.74 3.29 -4.49
C THR A 54 6.96 1.91 -3.83
N LYS A 55 8.10 1.24 -4.07
CA LYS A 55 8.40 -0.07 -3.46
C LYS A 55 8.67 0.06 -1.96
N ALA A 56 9.41 1.09 -1.55
CA ALA A 56 9.68 1.41 -0.16
C ALA A 56 8.40 1.82 0.58
N ALA A 57 7.56 2.66 -0.05
CA ALA A 57 6.25 3.04 0.47
C ALA A 57 5.36 1.79 0.65
N PHE A 58 5.28 0.92 -0.35
CA PHE A 58 4.54 -0.34 -0.28
C PHE A 58 5.03 -1.26 0.84
N LYS A 59 6.36 -1.41 1.01
CA LYS A 59 6.93 -2.23 2.09
C LYS A 59 6.51 -1.71 3.48
N LYS A 60 6.48 -0.39 3.67
CA LYS A 60 6.03 0.21 4.93
C LYS A 60 4.51 0.06 5.13
N ALA A 61 3.70 0.30 4.10
CA ALA A 61 2.25 0.11 4.16
C ALA A 61 1.90 -1.34 4.55
N LYS A 62 2.57 -2.31 3.89
CA LYS A 62 2.47 -3.74 4.22
C LYS A 62 2.86 -4.03 5.67
N LYS A 63 3.92 -3.41 6.19
CA LYS A 63 4.36 -3.61 7.57
C LYS A 63 3.30 -3.12 8.56
N VAL A 64 2.70 -1.96 8.32
CA VAL A 64 1.62 -1.42 9.17
C VAL A 64 0.40 -2.35 9.15
N LEU A 65 -0.03 -2.80 7.96
CA LEU A 65 -1.12 -3.77 7.79
C LEU A 65 -0.88 -5.06 8.59
N ILE A 66 0.30 -5.68 8.44
CA ILE A 66 0.64 -6.91 9.16
C ILE A 66 0.66 -6.68 10.68
N ASN A 67 1.26 -5.57 11.13
CA ASN A 67 1.36 -5.27 12.55
C ASN A 67 -0.02 -5.06 13.19
N PHE A 68 -0.95 -4.45 12.47
CA PHE A 68 -2.33 -4.29 12.94
C PHE A 68 -2.97 -5.65 13.23
N TYR A 69 -2.94 -6.59 12.29
CA TYR A 69 -3.55 -7.92 12.51
C TYR A 69 -2.77 -8.82 13.48
N LYS A 70 -1.48 -8.56 13.70
CA LYS A 70 -0.70 -9.28 14.73
C LYS A 70 -1.03 -8.84 16.15
N ASN A 71 -1.44 -7.59 16.33
CA ASN A 71 -1.70 -6.97 17.62
C ASN A 71 -3.19 -6.73 17.88
N LYS A 72 -4.06 -7.23 16.99
CA LYS A 72 -5.52 -7.20 17.11
C LYS A 72 -5.98 -8.44 17.86
#